data_AF-A0A357T467-F1
#
_entry.id   AF-A0A357T467-F1
#
_cell.length_a   1.000
_cell.length_b   1.000
_cell.length_c   1.000
_cell.angle_alpha   90.00
_cell.angle_beta   90.00
_cell.angle_gamma   90.00
#
_symmetry.space_group_name_H-M   'P 1'
#
loop_
_entity.id
_entity.type
_entity.pdbx_description
1 polymer ?
#
loop_
_entity_poly.entity_id
_entity_poly.type
_entity_poly.pdbx_seq_one_letter_code
_entity_poly.pdbx_strand_id
1 'polypeptide(L)'
;FSLDKYKIEEKSLRDLEIQVEKGYKTRLELLQQENKYHITLLALKKIEDNYQQLTRDFETKIGLEPGELGIELKDIATPTPWSLNEEEAIVLALKNSLTLQALTLETELAKIDLERAKIGPLLALEQKKLENNLELALLNQEQSRAEVKRVVGNQYASLRQVEEELALNRTHLEIVKKNYQLVQQLQAADLISLLDQISAEVELLQAEYQMRVAITGFYLEKWKLQQLIGLELEV
;
A
#
# COMPACT_ATOMS: atom_id res chain seq x y z
N PHE A 1 -18.69 -5.51 1.07
CA PHE A 1 -18.18 -6.52 2.02
C PHE A 1 -18.95 -6.53 3.35
N SER A 2 -18.83 -5.51 4.21
CA SER A 2 -19.42 -5.54 5.57
C SER A 2 -20.96 -5.50 5.61
N LEU A 3 -21.59 -4.82 4.63
CA LEU A 3 -23.05 -4.74 4.54
C LEU A 3 -23.69 -6.07 4.12
N ASP A 4 -23.13 -6.78 3.14
CA ASP A 4 -23.70 -8.04 2.67
C ASP A 4 -23.42 -9.20 3.63
N LYS A 5 -22.26 -9.18 4.30
CA LYS A 5 -22.00 -10.08 5.43
C LYS A 5 -23.00 -9.84 6.59
N TYR A 6 -23.32 -8.59 6.88
CA TYR A 6 -24.38 -8.26 7.85
C TYR A 6 -25.74 -8.87 7.44
N LYS A 7 -26.14 -8.76 6.16
CA LYS A 7 -27.38 -9.37 5.65
C LYS A 7 -27.39 -10.90 5.77
N ILE A 8 -26.26 -11.58 5.56
CA ILE A 8 -26.13 -13.04 5.77
C ILE A 8 -26.43 -13.39 7.22
N GLU A 9 -25.77 -12.70 8.17
CA GLU A 9 -25.91 -13.02 9.58
C GLU A 9 -27.31 -12.70 10.11
N GLU A 10 -27.95 -11.63 9.59
CA GLU A 10 -29.34 -11.28 9.89
C GLU A 10 -30.31 -12.38 9.41
N LYS A 11 -30.16 -12.83 8.16
CA LYS A 11 -31.02 -13.89 7.61
C LYS A 11 -30.81 -15.22 8.32
N SER A 12 -29.54 -15.58 8.59
CA SER A 12 -29.18 -16.80 9.30
C SER A 12 -29.71 -16.81 10.75
N LEU A 13 -29.74 -15.65 11.40
CA LEU A 13 -30.36 -15.50 12.72
C LEU A 13 -31.87 -15.77 12.66
N ARG A 14 -32.60 -15.15 11.73
CA ARG A 14 -34.04 -15.36 11.55
C ARG A 14 -34.38 -16.82 11.24
N ASP A 15 -33.62 -17.47 10.37
CA ASP A 15 -33.83 -18.89 10.03
C ASP A 15 -33.59 -19.80 11.25
N LEU A 16 -32.62 -19.47 12.09
CA LEU A 16 -32.30 -20.23 13.30
C LEU A 16 -33.33 -20.01 14.41
N GLU A 17 -33.87 -18.80 14.57
CA GLU A 17 -35.00 -18.51 15.47
C GLU A 17 -36.19 -19.42 15.18
N ILE A 18 -36.59 -19.52 13.90
CA ILE A 18 -37.68 -20.39 13.45
C ILE A 18 -37.39 -21.88 13.74
N GLN A 19 -36.13 -22.32 13.58
CA GLN A 19 -35.75 -23.71 13.87
C GLN A 19 -35.74 -24.04 15.36
N VAL A 20 -35.38 -23.09 16.21
CA VAL A 20 -35.46 -23.23 17.67
C VAL A 20 -36.92 -23.27 18.13
N GLU A 21 -37.79 -22.41 17.59
CA GLU A 21 -39.23 -22.44 17.88
C GLU A 21 -39.88 -23.79 17.52
N LYS A 22 -39.43 -24.41 16.43
CA LYS A 22 -39.88 -25.74 16.00
C LYS A 22 -39.20 -26.90 16.77
N GLY A 23 -38.28 -26.60 17.68
CA GLY A 23 -37.55 -27.58 18.49
C GLY A 23 -36.47 -28.36 17.74
N TYR A 24 -36.10 -27.96 16.52
CA TYR A 24 -35.05 -28.61 15.72
C TYR A 24 -33.64 -28.17 16.11
N LYS A 25 -33.52 -27.04 16.80
CA LYS A 25 -32.25 -26.42 17.20
C LYS A 25 -32.28 -25.99 18.66
N THR A 26 -31.11 -25.81 19.23
CA THR A 26 -30.94 -25.46 20.65
C THR A 26 -30.89 -23.95 20.86
N ARG A 27 -31.30 -23.48 22.05
CA ARG A 27 -31.14 -22.07 22.45
C ARG A 27 -29.67 -21.65 22.49
N LEU A 28 -28.75 -22.58 22.74
CA LEU A 28 -27.31 -22.31 22.72
C LEU A 28 -26.82 -21.93 21.32
N GLU A 29 -27.25 -22.65 20.28
CA GLU A 29 -26.93 -22.32 18.88
C GLU A 29 -27.47 -20.94 18.51
N LEU A 30 -28.68 -20.59 18.98
CA LEU A 30 -29.26 -19.25 18.76
C LEU A 30 -28.45 -18.15 19.41
N LEU A 31 -28.04 -18.31 20.68
CA LEU A 31 -27.17 -17.33 21.35
C LEU A 31 -25.82 -17.15 20.64
N GLN A 32 -25.25 -18.22 20.08
CA GLN A 32 -24.01 -18.14 19.30
C GLN A 32 -24.22 -17.32 18.01
N GLN A 33 -25.36 -17.50 17.35
CA GLN A 33 -25.70 -16.77 16.13
C GLN A 33 -26.02 -15.30 16.41
N GLU A 34 -26.74 -14.99 17.49
CA GLU A 34 -26.98 -13.62 17.98
C GLU A 34 -25.64 -12.89 18.21
N ASN A 35 -24.66 -13.57 18.84
CA ASN A 35 -23.33 -13.01 19.02
C ASN A 35 -22.62 -12.71 17.69
N LYS A 36 -22.65 -13.62 16.71
CA LYS A 36 -22.05 -13.39 15.38
C LYS A 36 -22.68 -12.20 14.66
N TYR A 37 -24.01 -12.08 14.74
CA TYR A 37 -24.75 -10.94 14.19
C TYR A 37 -24.29 -9.63 14.82
N HIS A 38 -24.26 -9.53 16.16
CA HIS A 38 -23.84 -8.31 16.85
C HIS A 38 -22.37 -7.94 16.61
N ILE A 39 -21.47 -8.93 16.53
CA ILE A 39 -20.07 -8.70 16.15
C ILE A 39 -19.98 -8.09 14.75
N THR A 40 -20.75 -8.62 13.80
CA THR A 40 -20.75 -8.15 12.41
C THR A 40 -21.34 -6.73 12.30
N LEU A 41 -22.42 -6.44 13.03
CA LEU A 41 -22.99 -5.11 13.12
C LEU A 41 -22.00 -4.09 13.69
N LEU A 42 -21.29 -4.43 14.76
CA LEU A 42 -20.25 -3.58 15.32
C LEU A 42 -19.10 -3.35 14.33
N ALA A 43 -18.69 -4.39 13.61
CA ALA A 43 -17.64 -4.29 12.59
C ALA A 43 -18.05 -3.38 11.42
N LEU A 44 -19.32 -3.44 10.98
CA LEU A 44 -19.86 -2.53 9.96
C LEU A 44 -19.76 -1.08 10.44
N LYS A 45 -20.25 -0.79 11.65
CA LYS A 45 -20.19 0.56 12.22
C LYS A 45 -18.76 1.10 12.31
N LYS A 46 -17.81 0.28 12.74
CA LYS A 46 -16.39 0.68 12.79
C LYS A 46 -15.84 1.05 11.42
N ILE A 47 -16.24 0.35 10.36
CA ILE A 47 -15.78 0.62 9.00
C ILE A 47 -16.40 1.93 8.48
N GLU A 48 -17.68 2.19 8.80
CA GLU A 48 -18.34 3.46 8.48
C GLU A 48 -17.67 4.64 9.19
N ASP A 49 -17.41 4.51 10.49
CA ASP A 49 -16.73 5.52 11.28
C ASP A 49 -15.31 5.79 10.75
N ASN A 50 -14.55 4.72 10.44
CA ASN A 50 -13.21 4.84 9.84
C ASN A 50 -13.24 5.52 8.47
N TYR A 51 -14.23 5.20 7.63
CA TYR A 51 -14.39 5.82 6.31
C TYR A 51 -14.63 7.32 6.47
N GLN A 52 -15.54 7.73 7.35
CA GLN A 52 -15.80 9.15 7.63
C GLN A 52 -14.56 9.88 8.16
N GLN A 53 -13.78 9.23 9.03
CA GLN A 53 -12.54 9.81 9.53
C GLN A 53 -11.51 9.99 8.41
N LEU A 54 -11.29 8.96 7.59
CA LEU A 54 -10.36 9.03 6.46
C LEU A 54 -10.75 10.11 5.45
N THR A 55 -12.05 10.29 5.19
CA THR A 55 -12.54 11.37 4.34
C THR A 55 -12.19 12.73 4.92
N ARG A 56 -12.43 12.97 6.22
CA ARG A 56 -12.09 14.24 6.88
C ARG A 56 -10.59 14.52 6.91
N ASP A 57 -9.80 13.49 7.17
CA ASP A 57 -8.33 13.59 7.14
C ASP A 57 -7.83 13.92 5.73
N PHE A 58 -8.46 13.36 4.70
CA PHE A 58 -8.17 13.67 3.31
C PHE A 58 -8.56 15.10 2.96
N GLU A 59 -9.79 15.53 3.26
CA GLU A 59 -10.30 16.90 3.08
C GLU A 59 -9.33 17.93 3.69
N THR A 60 -8.92 17.69 4.95
CA THR A 60 -7.98 18.54 5.67
C THR A 60 -6.62 18.62 4.97
N LYS A 61 -6.10 17.48 4.46
CA LYS A 61 -4.81 17.44 3.75
C LYS A 61 -4.83 18.18 2.41
N ILE A 62 -5.98 18.23 1.74
CA ILE A 62 -6.15 18.97 0.49
C ILE A 62 -6.66 20.41 0.70
N GLY A 63 -6.86 20.82 1.96
CA GLY A 63 -7.26 22.18 2.34
C GLY A 63 -8.74 22.49 2.16
N LEU A 64 -9.62 21.49 2.13
CA LEU A 64 -11.08 21.65 2.08
C LEU A 64 -11.69 21.61 3.48
N GLU A 65 -12.87 22.23 3.65
CA GLU A 65 -13.64 22.08 4.89
C GLU A 65 -14.32 20.70 4.95
N PRO A 66 -14.54 20.15 6.18
CA PRO A 66 -15.18 18.85 6.32
C PRO A 66 -16.59 18.78 5.72
N GLY A 67 -16.84 17.80 4.86
CA GLY A 67 -18.13 17.61 4.19
C GLY A 67 -18.25 18.33 2.85
N GLU A 68 -17.20 19.00 2.38
CA GLU A 68 -17.16 19.66 1.06
C GLU A 68 -16.57 18.78 -0.05
N LEU A 69 -16.31 17.49 0.19
CA LEU A 69 -15.81 16.58 -0.85
C LEU A 69 -16.85 16.35 -1.96
N GLY A 70 -16.99 17.31 -2.88
CA GLY A 70 -17.81 17.24 -4.09
C GLY A 70 -17.12 16.47 -5.23
N ILE A 71 -16.20 15.56 -4.89
CA ILE A 71 -15.37 14.83 -5.84
C ILE A 71 -15.79 13.36 -5.83
N GLU A 72 -16.20 12.84 -6.98
CA GLU A 72 -16.42 11.41 -7.14
C GLU A 72 -15.08 10.69 -7.23
N LEU A 73 -14.88 9.70 -6.35
CA LEU A 73 -13.73 8.81 -6.44
C LEU A 73 -13.90 7.93 -7.69
N LYS A 74 -12.96 8.04 -8.62
CA LYS A 74 -12.87 7.12 -9.75
C LYS A 74 -12.13 5.86 -9.35
N ASP A 75 -12.50 4.76 -9.99
CA ASP A 75 -11.74 3.52 -9.89
C ASP A 75 -10.32 3.73 -10.41
N ILE A 76 -9.36 3.22 -9.64
CA ILE A 76 -7.95 3.24 -10.00
C ILE A 76 -7.74 2.26 -11.15
N ALA A 77 -7.10 2.73 -12.21
CA ALA A 77 -6.79 1.91 -13.37
C ALA A 77 -5.88 0.73 -12.99
N THR A 78 -5.97 -0.35 -13.76
CA THR A 78 -5.02 -1.46 -13.63
C THR A 78 -3.62 -0.93 -13.93
N PRO A 79 -2.66 -1.09 -13.01
CA PRO A 79 -1.34 -0.50 -13.19
C PRO A 79 -0.58 -1.17 -14.33
N THR A 80 0.27 -0.39 -14.99
CA THR A 80 1.26 -0.90 -15.93
C THR A 80 2.46 -1.47 -15.17
N PRO A 81 3.05 -2.58 -15.66
CA PRO A 81 4.27 -3.14 -15.09
C PRO A 81 5.41 -2.11 -15.04
N TRP A 82 6.26 -2.24 -14.04
CA TRP A 82 7.46 -1.41 -13.92
C TRP A 82 8.47 -1.80 -15.01
N SER A 83 8.98 -0.81 -15.76
CA SER A 83 9.80 -1.08 -16.95
C SER A 83 11.31 -1.05 -16.71
N LEU A 84 11.77 -0.32 -15.69
CA LEU A 84 13.20 -0.16 -15.43
C LEU A 84 13.74 -1.33 -14.63
N ASN A 85 14.96 -1.78 -14.92
CA ASN A 85 15.62 -2.75 -14.07
C ASN A 85 16.28 -2.10 -12.84
N GLU A 86 16.77 -2.91 -11.91
CA GLU A 86 17.38 -2.44 -10.66
C GLU A 86 18.62 -1.56 -10.91
N GLU A 87 19.47 -1.95 -11.85
CA GLU A 87 20.70 -1.22 -12.16
C GLU A 87 20.39 0.17 -12.74
N GLU A 88 19.42 0.25 -13.64
CA GLU A 88 18.92 1.51 -14.20
C GLU A 88 18.34 2.42 -13.11
N ALA A 89 17.53 1.87 -12.19
CA ALA A 89 16.98 2.61 -11.06
C ALA A 89 18.10 3.17 -10.16
N ILE A 90 19.13 2.37 -9.87
CA ILE A 90 20.30 2.79 -9.09
C ILE A 90 21.06 3.90 -9.81
N VAL A 91 21.31 3.76 -11.11
CA VAL A 91 22.02 4.78 -11.90
C VAL A 91 21.27 6.11 -11.89
N LEU A 92 19.95 6.08 -12.06
CA LEU A 92 19.11 7.28 -12.00
C LEU A 92 19.12 7.92 -10.61
N ALA A 93 18.96 7.14 -9.54
CA ALA A 93 19.02 7.66 -8.18
C ALA A 93 20.37 8.32 -7.86
N LEU A 94 21.47 7.68 -8.25
CA LEU A 94 22.81 8.23 -8.03
C LEU A 94 23.03 9.54 -8.78
N LYS A 95 22.43 9.69 -9.97
CA LYS A 95 22.51 10.90 -10.78
C LYS A 95 21.66 12.04 -10.23
N ASN A 96 20.45 11.72 -9.77
CA ASN A 96 19.44 12.70 -9.38
C ASN A 96 19.44 13.03 -7.89
N SER A 97 20.24 12.34 -7.08
CA SER A 97 20.32 12.58 -5.63
C SER A 97 20.88 13.96 -5.30
N LEU A 98 20.02 14.83 -4.78
CA LEU A 98 20.41 16.15 -4.25
C LEU A 98 21.41 16.03 -3.09
N THR A 99 21.29 15.00 -2.26
CA THR A 99 22.24 14.72 -1.17
C THR A 99 23.63 14.45 -1.70
N LEU A 100 23.77 13.61 -2.74
CA LEU A 100 25.07 13.33 -3.34
C LEU A 100 25.65 14.56 -4.04
N GLN A 101 24.81 15.39 -4.66
CA GLN A 101 25.23 16.67 -5.24
C GLN A 101 25.78 17.62 -4.15
N ALA A 102 25.09 17.74 -3.02
CA ALA A 102 25.56 18.54 -1.88
C ALA A 102 26.91 18.04 -1.32
N LEU A 103 27.06 16.73 -1.10
CA LEU A 103 28.31 16.12 -0.63
C LEU A 103 29.47 16.29 -1.62
N THR A 104 29.17 16.29 -2.93
CA THR A 104 30.16 16.58 -3.97
C THR A 104 30.69 18.01 -3.84
N LEU A 105 29.80 18.99 -3.65
CA LEU A 105 30.18 20.38 -3.40
C LEU A 105 30.96 20.55 -2.09
N GLU A 106 30.59 19.84 -1.03
CA GLU A 106 31.34 19.86 0.25
C GLU A 106 32.77 19.33 0.08
N THR A 107 32.94 18.26 -0.71
CA THR A 107 34.26 17.71 -1.02
C THR A 107 35.09 18.68 -1.86
N GLU A 108 34.48 19.35 -2.84
CA GLU A 108 35.14 20.38 -3.63
C GLU A 108 35.58 21.57 -2.76
N LEU A 109 34.74 22.03 -1.84
CA LEU A 109 35.08 23.09 -0.89
C LEU A 109 36.25 22.69 0.02
N ALA A 110 36.22 21.48 0.61
CA ALA A 110 37.29 20.97 1.45
C ALA A 110 38.62 20.85 0.68
N LYS A 111 38.55 20.48 -0.60
CA LYS A 111 39.72 20.42 -1.48
C LYS A 111 40.30 21.81 -1.76
N ILE A 112 39.44 22.79 -2.08
CA ILE A 112 39.85 24.18 -2.31
C ILE A 112 40.52 24.77 -1.06
N ASP A 113 39.95 24.51 0.12
CA ASP A 113 40.52 25.00 1.38
C ASP A 113 41.90 24.40 1.67
N LEU A 114 42.07 23.10 1.41
CA LEU A 114 43.37 22.44 1.52
C LEU A 114 44.40 23.00 0.52
N GLU A 115 44.00 23.22 -0.74
CA GLU A 115 44.87 23.81 -1.76
C GLU A 115 45.32 25.22 -1.39
N ARG A 116 44.40 26.06 -0.88
CA ARG A 116 44.72 27.40 -0.37
C ARG A 116 45.70 27.35 0.82
N ALA A 117 45.49 26.42 1.74
CA ALA A 117 46.35 26.25 2.92
C ALA A 117 47.78 25.79 2.58
N LYS A 118 47.97 25.06 1.48
CA LYS A 118 49.30 24.64 0.99
C LYS A 118 50.11 25.78 0.39
N ILE A 119 49.44 26.83 -0.11
CA ILE A 119 50.09 28.01 -0.71
C ILE A 119 50.34 29.09 0.37
N GLY A 120 49.48 29.15 1.40
CA GLY A 120 49.58 30.11 2.50
C GLY A 120 50.56 29.72 3.61
N PRO A 121 50.82 30.63 4.57
CA PRO A 121 51.76 30.41 5.67
C PRO A 121 51.14 29.61 6.84
N LEU A 122 50.22 28.66 6.56
CA LEU A 122 49.57 27.88 7.61
C LEU A 122 50.54 26.92 8.29
N LEU A 123 50.31 26.67 9.58
CA LEU A 123 51.10 25.70 10.34
C LEU A 123 50.81 24.27 9.86
N ALA A 124 51.81 23.38 9.95
CA ALA A 124 51.68 21.98 9.52
C ALA A 124 50.49 21.24 10.17
N LEU A 125 50.19 21.55 11.44
CA LEU A 125 49.03 20.99 12.14
C LEU A 125 47.70 21.43 11.53
N GLU A 126 47.60 22.67 11.06
CA GLU A 126 46.38 23.21 10.44
C GLU A 126 46.17 22.63 9.04
N GLN A 127 47.26 22.47 8.27
CA GLN A 127 47.22 21.74 7.00
C GLN A 127 46.75 20.29 7.21
N LYS A 128 47.24 19.61 8.24
CA LYS A 128 46.81 18.24 8.57
C LYS A 128 45.32 18.15 8.93
N LYS A 129 44.77 19.15 9.62
CA LYS A 129 43.32 19.21 9.89
C LYS A 129 42.50 19.31 8.60
N LEU A 130 42.95 20.13 7.64
CA LEU A 130 42.27 20.27 6.35
C LEU A 130 42.37 19.01 5.50
N GLU A 131 43.50 18.29 5.55
CA GLU A 131 43.61 16.96 4.93
C GLU A 131 42.60 15.97 5.51
N ASN A 132 42.50 15.91 6.84
CA ASN A 132 41.54 15.03 7.52
C ASN A 132 40.09 15.42 7.18
N ASN A 133 39.79 16.72 7.05
CA ASN A 133 38.46 17.18 6.67
C ASN A 133 38.09 16.75 5.23
N LEU A 134 39.04 16.82 4.29
CA LEU A 134 38.84 16.32 2.94
C LEU A 134 38.62 14.79 2.93
N GLU A 135 39.41 14.05 3.71
CA GLU A 135 39.25 12.60 3.85
C GLU A 135 37.88 12.22 4.43
N LEU A 136 37.41 12.95 5.45
CA LEU A 136 36.07 12.78 6.00
C LEU A 136 34.97 13.09 4.99
N ALA A 137 35.11 14.16 4.20
CA ALA A 137 34.14 14.52 3.15
C ALA A 137 34.05 13.42 2.08
N LEU A 138 35.18 12.88 1.64
CA LEU A 138 35.24 11.75 0.69
C LEU A 138 34.59 10.48 1.27
N LEU A 139 34.89 10.16 2.53
CA LEU A 139 34.30 9.01 3.21
C LEU A 139 32.77 9.14 3.33
N ASN A 140 32.28 10.33 3.69
CA ASN A 140 30.85 10.62 3.78
C ASN A 140 30.17 10.48 2.40
N GLN A 141 30.81 10.95 1.33
CA GLN A 141 30.30 10.79 -0.03
C GLN A 141 30.22 9.31 -0.44
N GLU A 142 31.23 8.51 -0.12
CA GLU A 142 31.24 7.07 -0.41
C GLU A 142 30.15 6.33 0.38
N GLN A 143 30.02 6.62 1.67
CA GLN A 143 28.97 6.06 2.52
C GLN A 143 27.58 6.42 2.00
N SER A 144 27.35 7.68 1.64
CA SER A 144 26.07 8.12 1.07
C SER A 144 25.77 7.43 -0.26
N ARG A 145 26.78 7.22 -1.12
CA ARG A 145 26.61 6.48 -2.38
C ARG A 145 26.22 5.03 -2.13
N ALA A 146 26.85 4.36 -1.16
CA ALA A 146 26.48 2.99 -0.78
C ALA A 146 25.06 2.92 -0.20
N GLU A 147 24.67 3.90 0.62
CA GLU A 147 23.34 3.99 1.19
C GLU A 147 22.26 4.20 0.13
N VAL A 148 22.48 5.10 -0.84
CA VAL A 148 21.53 5.30 -1.96
C VAL A 148 21.32 3.99 -2.72
N LYS A 149 22.40 3.25 -3.05
CA LYS A 149 22.30 1.95 -3.72
C LYS A 149 21.46 0.96 -2.90
N ARG A 150 21.73 0.87 -1.59
CA ARG A 150 21.03 -0.04 -0.69
C ARG A 150 19.55 0.30 -0.57
N VAL A 151 19.21 1.57 -0.39
CA VAL A 151 17.82 2.03 -0.27
C VAL A 151 17.04 1.78 -1.56
N VAL A 152 17.64 2.08 -2.72
CA VAL A 152 17.00 1.83 -4.02
C VAL A 152 16.82 0.34 -4.28
N GLY A 153 17.84 -0.48 -4.02
CA GLY A 153 17.74 -1.94 -4.20
C GLY A 153 16.64 -2.55 -3.30
N ASN A 154 16.56 -2.11 -2.04
CA ASN A 154 15.50 -2.53 -1.13
C ASN A 154 14.11 -2.13 -1.64
N GLN A 155 13.94 -0.87 -2.07
CA GLN A 155 12.67 -0.37 -2.59
C GLN A 155 12.27 -1.09 -3.90
N TYR A 156 13.24 -1.39 -4.76
CA TYR A 156 13.03 -2.16 -5.98
C TYR A 156 12.52 -3.57 -5.65
N ALA A 157 13.16 -4.26 -4.70
CA ALA A 157 12.70 -5.58 -4.23
C ALA A 157 11.28 -5.53 -3.65
N SER A 158 10.94 -4.49 -2.87
CA SER A 158 9.57 -4.29 -2.38
C SER A 158 8.56 -4.09 -3.52
N LEU A 159 8.91 -3.32 -4.56
CA LEU A 159 8.06 -3.16 -5.74
C LEU A 159 7.84 -4.49 -6.48
N ARG A 160 8.88 -5.31 -6.63
CA ARG A 160 8.77 -6.65 -7.25
C ARG A 160 7.82 -7.56 -6.45
N GLN A 161 7.90 -7.52 -5.12
CA GLN A 161 7.04 -8.32 -4.26
C GLN A 161 5.55 -7.93 -4.42
N VAL A 162 5.22 -6.64 -4.43
CA VAL A 162 3.82 -6.20 -4.61
C VAL A 162 3.32 -6.43 -6.04
N GLU A 163 4.20 -6.46 -7.04
CA GLU A 163 3.85 -6.83 -8.41
C GLU A 163 3.43 -8.30 -8.52
N GLU A 164 4.15 -9.21 -7.83
CA GLU A 164 3.78 -10.61 -7.74
C GLU A 164 2.44 -10.79 -7.00
N GLU A 165 2.25 -10.09 -5.88
CA GLU A 165 1.00 -10.08 -5.13
C GLU A 165 -0.18 -9.60 -5.97
N LEU A 166 0.02 -8.56 -6.79
CA LEU A 166 -0.98 -8.06 -7.73
C LEU A 166 -1.37 -9.14 -8.77
N ALA A 167 -0.39 -9.85 -9.33
CA ALA A 167 -0.64 -10.91 -10.30
C ALA A 167 -1.42 -12.10 -9.68
N LEU A 168 -1.10 -12.46 -8.44
CA LEU A 168 -1.81 -13.48 -7.68
C LEU A 168 -3.26 -13.06 -7.40
N ASN A 169 -3.47 -11.84 -6.92
CA ASN A 169 -4.81 -11.30 -6.65
C ASN A 169 -5.67 -11.20 -7.92
N ARG A 170 -5.07 -10.84 -9.06
CA ARG A 170 -5.77 -10.84 -10.35
C ARG A 170 -6.27 -12.23 -10.71
N THR A 171 -5.40 -13.23 -10.60
CA THR A 171 -5.75 -14.63 -10.90
C THR A 171 -6.84 -15.14 -9.95
N HIS A 172 -6.71 -14.84 -8.65
CA HIS A 172 -7.71 -15.19 -7.66
C HIS A 172 -9.08 -14.57 -7.97
N LEU A 173 -9.12 -13.27 -8.31
CA LEU A 173 -10.36 -12.59 -8.68
C LEU A 173 -11.04 -13.22 -9.91
N GLU A 174 -10.27 -13.59 -10.93
CA GLU A 174 -10.80 -14.28 -12.11
C GLU A 174 -11.45 -15.63 -11.76
N ILE A 175 -10.83 -16.40 -10.86
CA ILE A 175 -11.37 -17.68 -10.39
C ILE A 175 -12.67 -17.46 -9.61
N VAL A 176 -12.68 -16.54 -8.66
CA VAL A 176 -13.87 -16.25 -7.83
C VAL A 176 -15.02 -15.72 -8.68
N LYS A 177 -14.75 -14.87 -9.69
CA LYS A 177 -15.77 -14.40 -10.65
C LYS A 177 -16.43 -15.56 -11.40
N LYS A 178 -15.64 -16.50 -11.91
CA LYS A 178 -16.16 -17.69 -12.61
C LYS A 178 -16.98 -18.58 -11.66
N ASN A 179 -16.52 -18.75 -10.42
CA ASN A 179 -17.26 -19.51 -9.40
C ASN A 179 -18.62 -18.84 -9.11
N TYR A 180 -18.64 -17.53 -8.90
CA TYR A 180 -19.86 -16.79 -8.64
C TYR A 180 -20.87 -16.89 -9.80
N GLN A 181 -20.41 -16.82 -11.05
CA GLN A 181 -21.27 -17.03 -12.22
C GLN A 181 -21.90 -18.42 -12.25
N LEU A 182 -21.15 -19.47 -11.90
CA LEU A 182 -21.68 -20.83 -11.80
C LEU A 182 -22.72 -20.93 -10.68
N VAL A 183 -22.43 -20.35 -9.51
CA VAL A 183 -23.35 -20.31 -8.37
C VAL A 183 -24.67 -19.61 -8.74
N GLN A 184 -24.61 -18.48 -9.47
CA GLN A 184 -25.81 -17.81 -9.97
C GLN A 184 -26.66 -18.72 -10.89
N GLN A 185 -26.03 -19.49 -11.77
CA GLN A 185 -26.74 -20.43 -12.65
C GLN A 185 -27.38 -21.59 -11.88
N LEU A 186 -26.66 -22.17 -10.93
CA LEU A 186 -27.17 -23.25 -10.09
C LEU A 186 -28.32 -22.78 -9.21
N GLN A 187 -28.24 -21.56 -8.67
CA GLN A 187 -29.31 -20.99 -7.86
C GLN A 187 -30.55 -20.70 -8.73
N ALA A 188 -30.38 -20.17 -9.94
CA ALA A 188 -31.49 -19.94 -10.87
C ALA A 188 -32.18 -21.24 -11.33
N ALA A 189 -31.48 -22.38 -11.24
CA ALA A 189 -32.02 -23.71 -11.47
C ALA A 189 -32.58 -24.37 -10.19
N ASP A 190 -32.67 -23.64 -9.07
CA ASP A 190 -33.10 -24.13 -7.74
C ASP A 190 -32.26 -25.32 -7.22
N LEU A 191 -31.02 -25.47 -7.69
CA LEU A 191 -30.13 -26.57 -7.30
C LEU A 191 -29.33 -26.28 -6.02
N ILE A 192 -29.23 -25.00 -5.64
CA ILE A 192 -28.58 -24.52 -4.42
C ILE A 192 -29.44 -23.46 -3.74
N SER A 193 -29.14 -23.17 -2.48
CA SER A 193 -29.92 -22.19 -1.72
C SER A 193 -29.52 -20.75 -2.07
N LEU A 194 -30.41 -19.80 -1.76
CA LEU A 194 -30.08 -18.38 -1.82
C LEU A 194 -28.96 -18.00 -0.83
N LEU A 195 -28.79 -18.74 0.27
CA LEU A 195 -27.69 -18.50 1.22
C LEU A 195 -26.33 -18.85 0.59
N ASP A 196 -26.27 -19.90 -0.23
CA ASP A 196 -25.06 -20.28 -0.97
C ASP A 196 -24.68 -19.19 -1.98
N GLN A 197 -25.66 -18.61 -2.68
CA GLN A 197 -25.45 -17.49 -3.59
C GLN A 197 -24.90 -16.25 -2.88
N ILE A 198 -25.50 -15.84 -1.75
CA ILE A 198 -25.03 -14.67 -1.01
C ILE A 198 -23.62 -14.92 -0.44
N SER A 199 -23.32 -16.15 -0.03
CA SER A 199 -21.97 -16.51 0.44
C SER A 199 -20.93 -16.35 -0.67
N ALA A 200 -21.23 -16.80 -1.88
CA ALA A 200 -20.34 -16.61 -3.04
C ALA A 200 -20.24 -15.13 -3.46
N GLU A 201 -21.30 -14.34 -3.30
CA GLU A 201 -21.26 -12.89 -3.52
C GLU A 201 -20.32 -12.19 -2.53
N VAL A 202 -20.34 -12.61 -1.26
CA VAL A 202 -19.40 -12.10 -0.25
C VAL A 202 -17.96 -12.45 -0.59
N GLU A 203 -17.69 -13.66 -1.07
CA GLU A 203 -16.36 -14.07 -1.56
C GLU A 203 -15.90 -13.20 -2.73
N LEU A 204 -16.77 -12.94 -3.71
CA LEU A 204 -16.49 -12.05 -4.84
C LEU A 204 -16.15 -10.63 -4.36
N LEU A 205 -16.98 -10.05 -3.51
CA LEU A 205 -16.74 -8.71 -2.97
C LEU A 205 -15.43 -8.62 -2.17
N GLN A 206 -15.06 -9.70 -1.46
CA GLN A 206 -13.78 -9.78 -0.76
C GLN A 206 -12.61 -9.83 -1.75
N ALA A 207 -12.69 -10.65 -2.80
CA ALA A 207 -11.65 -10.72 -3.83
C ALA A 207 -11.49 -9.38 -4.58
N GLU A 208 -12.60 -8.68 -4.87
CA GLU A 208 -12.57 -7.35 -5.47
C GLU A 208 -11.91 -6.31 -4.56
N TYR A 209 -12.22 -6.36 -3.26
CA TYR A 209 -11.56 -5.51 -2.27
C TYR A 209 -10.05 -5.79 -2.21
N GLN A 210 -9.63 -7.06 -2.15
CA GLN A 210 -8.21 -7.41 -2.12
C GLN A 210 -7.48 -6.97 -3.40
N MET A 211 -8.12 -7.10 -4.57
CA MET A 211 -7.55 -6.57 -5.82
C MET A 211 -7.34 -5.05 -5.75
N ARG A 212 -8.29 -4.29 -5.19
CA ARG A 212 -8.14 -2.84 -5.00
C ARG A 212 -6.99 -2.51 -4.05
N VAL A 213 -6.87 -3.25 -2.95
CA VAL A 213 -5.73 -3.12 -2.02
C VAL A 213 -4.41 -3.39 -2.73
N ALA A 214 -4.30 -4.47 -3.51
CA ALA A 214 -3.10 -4.81 -4.25
C ALA A 214 -2.73 -3.74 -5.30
N ILE A 215 -3.72 -3.20 -6.02
CA ILE A 215 -3.52 -2.09 -6.96
C ILE A 215 -2.95 -0.86 -6.21
N THR A 216 -3.57 -0.47 -5.10
CA THR A 216 -3.09 0.68 -4.31
C THR A 216 -1.71 0.46 -3.73
N GLY A 217 -1.40 -0.76 -3.27
CA GLY A 217 -0.08 -1.13 -2.77
C GLY A 217 0.99 -1.03 -3.84
N PHE A 218 0.69 -1.51 -5.05
CA PHE A 218 1.60 -1.37 -6.19
C PHE A 218 1.89 0.10 -6.51
N TYR A 219 0.86 0.95 -6.62
CA TYR A 219 1.07 2.37 -6.91
C TYR A 219 1.90 3.06 -5.81
N LEU A 220 1.65 2.73 -4.54
CA LEU A 220 2.42 3.30 -3.43
C LEU A 220 3.91 2.95 -3.52
N GLU A 221 4.24 1.68 -3.75
CA GLU A 221 5.64 1.26 -3.89
C GLU A 221 6.29 1.79 -5.18
N LYS A 222 5.52 1.91 -6.26
CA LYS A 222 5.94 2.54 -7.52
C LYS A 222 6.31 4.01 -7.30
N TRP A 223 5.43 4.78 -6.67
CA TRP A 223 5.65 6.20 -6.39
C TRP A 223 6.83 6.43 -5.44
N LYS A 224 6.99 5.58 -4.40
CA LYS A 224 8.17 5.61 -3.54
C LYS A 224 9.46 5.42 -4.35
N LEU A 225 9.48 4.45 -5.27
CA LEU A 225 10.64 4.23 -6.12
C LEU A 225 10.89 5.42 -7.05
N GLN A 226 9.85 5.94 -7.72
CA GLN A 226 9.94 7.12 -8.59
C GLN A 226 10.53 8.33 -7.85
N GLN A 227 10.06 8.59 -6.63
CA GLN A 227 10.57 9.66 -5.79
C GLN A 227 12.06 9.46 -5.45
N LEU A 228 12.48 8.24 -5.11
CA LEU A 228 13.88 7.93 -4.81
C LEU A 228 14.82 8.10 -6.01
N ILE A 229 14.36 7.74 -7.21
CA ILE A 229 15.16 7.85 -8.43
C ILE A 229 15.06 9.23 -9.10
N GLY A 230 14.26 10.15 -8.53
CA GLY A 230 14.10 11.52 -9.01
C GLY A 230 13.30 11.63 -10.31
N LEU A 231 12.34 10.73 -10.53
CA LEU A 231 11.34 10.86 -11.60
C LEU A 231 10.09 11.59 -11.08
N GLU A 232 9.39 12.28 -11.97
CA GLU A 232 8.07 12.82 -11.68
C GLU A 232 7.07 11.69 -11.40
N LEU A 233 6.14 11.93 -10.49
CA LEU A 233 5.08 10.98 -10.17
C LEU A 233 4.10 10.93 -11.34
N GLU A 234 3.93 9.73 -11.90
CA GLU A 234 2.89 9.50 -12.91
C GLU A 234 1.51 9.53 -12.23
N VAL A 235 0.58 10.28 -12.83
CA VAL A 235 -0.85 10.40 -12.44
C VAL A 235 -1.69 9.43 -13.27
#